data_AF-A0A7L0GY61-F1
#
_entry.id   AF-A0A7L0GY61-F1
#
_cell.length_a   1.000
_cell.length_b   1.000
_cell.length_c   1.000
_cell.angle_alpha   90.00
_cell.angle_beta   90.00
_cell.angle_gamma   90.00
#
_symmetry.space_group_name_H-M   'P 1'
#
loop_
_entity.id
_entity.type
_entity.pdbx_description
1 polymer ?
#
loop_
_entity_poly.entity_id
_entity_poly.type
_entity_poly.pdbx_seq_one_letter_code
_entity_poly.pdbx_strand_id
1 'polypeptide(L)'
;TMTIDSEKQLADVHVRSGVYSSDTIFDYSHGYIATRLFSRRACFILKINKEYIPDLQEIGRLAFERQAMKAIYSPSNVWVQFQSGHSLLGNIRNWFTYGKQIEQLCKGLPLYH
;
A
#
# COMPACT_ATOMS: atom_id res chain seq x y z
N THR A 1 9.48 7.22 -8.43
CA THR A 1 10.50 6.20 -8.65
C THR A 1 9.97 4.87 -8.15
N MET A 2 10.43 3.76 -8.70
CA MET A 2 10.01 2.42 -8.29
C MET A 2 11.23 1.54 -8.14
N THR A 3 11.31 0.83 -7.02
CA THR A 3 12.35 -0.17 -6.74
C THR A 3 11.68 -1.51 -6.52
N ILE A 4 12.22 -2.56 -7.13
CA ILE A 4 11.72 -3.92 -7.05
C ILE A 4 12.79 -4.80 -6.42
N ASP A 5 12.42 -5.51 -5.35
CA ASP A 5 13.21 -6.56 -4.73
C ASP A 5 12.48 -7.88 -4.94
N SER A 6 12.84 -8.59 -6.01
CA SER A 6 12.23 -9.86 -6.40
C SER A 6 12.49 -10.98 -5.40
N GLU A 7 13.62 -10.95 -4.68
CA GLU A 7 13.93 -11.98 -3.67
C GLU A 7 13.00 -11.85 -2.47
N LYS A 8 12.74 -10.61 -2.04
CA LYS A 8 11.81 -10.33 -0.93
C LYS A 8 10.35 -10.24 -1.36
N GLN A 9 10.07 -10.31 -2.67
CA GLN A 9 8.72 -10.13 -3.23
C GLN A 9 8.12 -8.77 -2.83
N LEU A 10 8.95 -7.72 -2.92
CA LEU A 10 8.61 -6.36 -2.52
C LEU A 10 8.74 -5.39 -3.70
N ALA A 11 7.81 -4.43 -3.78
CA ALA A 11 8.04 -3.21 -4.53
C ALA A 11 7.79 -1.97 -3.68
N ASP A 12 8.71 -1.02 -3.78
CA ASP A 12 8.61 0.30 -3.17
C ASP A 12 8.42 1.34 -4.27
N VAL A 13 7.36 2.13 -4.16
CA VAL A 13 6.93 3.10 -5.15
C VAL A 13 6.83 4.46 -4.48
N HIS A 14 7.62 5.41 -4.97
CA HIS A 14 7.60 6.79 -4.53
C HIS A 14 6.98 7.68 -5.60
N VAL A 15 5.88 8.34 -5.27
CA VAL A 15 5.24 9.36 -6.12
C VAL A 15 5.52 10.74 -5.52
N ARG A 16 6.01 11.66 -6.34
CA ARG A 16 6.30 13.06 -5.95
C ARG A 16 5.51 13.98 -6.85
N SER A 17 4.25 14.22 -6.47
CA SER A 17 3.25 14.93 -7.29
C SER A 17 2.35 15.81 -6.41
N GLY A 18 2.96 16.73 -5.66
CA GLY A 18 2.25 17.67 -4.79
C GLY A 18 1.30 16.98 -3.81
N VAL A 19 0.00 17.31 -3.89
CA VAL A 19 -1.06 16.73 -3.04
C VAL A 19 -1.25 15.22 -3.22
N TYR A 20 -0.79 14.66 -4.34
CA TYR A 20 -0.82 13.23 -4.64
C TYR A 20 0.50 12.53 -4.32
N SER A 21 1.45 13.22 -3.68
CA SER A 21 2.69 12.58 -3.24
C SER A 21 2.37 11.47 -2.25
N SER A 22 2.96 10.31 -2.48
CA SER A 22 2.73 9.11 -1.71
C SER A 22 3.95 8.19 -1.75
N ASP A 23 4.03 7.33 -0.76
CA ASP A 23 4.90 6.17 -0.75
C ASP A 23 4.03 4.93 -0.64
N THR A 24 4.27 3.94 -1.50
CA THR A 24 3.50 2.70 -1.55
C THR A 24 4.41 1.49 -1.50
N ILE A 25 4.13 0.57 -0.58
CA ILE A 25 4.78 -0.74 -0.49
C ILE A 25 3.81 -1.81 -0.96
N PHE A 26 4.25 -2.62 -1.90
CA PHE A 26 3.60 -3.88 -2.28
C PHE A 26 4.38 -5.00 -1.61
N ASP A 27 3.72 -5.69 -0.68
CA ASP A 27 4.29 -6.86 -0.02
C ASP A 27 3.51 -8.10 -0.45
N TYR A 28 4.00 -8.73 -1.52
CA TYR A 28 3.38 -9.94 -2.07
C TYR A 28 3.59 -11.15 -1.15
N SER A 29 4.64 -11.12 -0.31
CA SER A 29 4.89 -12.19 0.67
C SER A 29 3.84 -12.23 1.77
N HIS A 30 3.39 -11.06 2.23
CA HIS A 30 2.30 -10.94 3.20
C HIS A 30 0.92 -10.80 2.54
N GLY A 31 0.87 -10.48 1.24
CA GLY A 31 -0.36 -10.33 0.47
C GLY A 31 -1.07 -8.99 0.67
N TYR A 32 -0.32 -7.92 0.97
CA TYR A 32 -0.86 -6.60 1.27
C TYR A 32 -0.15 -5.47 0.52
N ILE A 33 -0.88 -4.37 0.33
CA ILE A 33 -0.37 -3.12 -0.22
C ILE A 33 -0.62 -2.05 0.83
N ALA A 34 0.37 -1.23 1.10
CA ALA A 34 0.25 -0.09 1.98
C ALA A 34 0.60 1.20 1.24
N THR A 35 -0.29 2.18 1.23
CA THR A 35 -0.05 3.51 0.64
C THR A 35 -0.12 4.57 1.72
N ARG A 36 1.00 5.24 1.99
CA ARG A 36 1.05 6.45 2.79
C ARG A 36 0.78 7.65 1.89
N LEU A 37 -0.35 8.31 2.11
CA LEU A 37 -0.71 9.53 1.38
C LEU A 37 -0.38 10.77 2.24
N PHE A 38 0.60 11.56 1.82
CA PHE A 38 1.14 12.64 2.66
C PHE A 38 0.11 13.73 2.95
N SER A 39 -0.71 14.11 1.96
CA SER A 39 -1.74 15.16 2.10
C SER A 39 -2.84 14.80 3.11
N ARG A 40 -3.07 13.50 3.37
CA ARG A 40 -4.06 13.01 4.33
C ARG A 40 -3.47 12.64 5.68
N ARG A 41 -2.13 12.59 5.79
CA ARG A 41 -1.42 12.07 6.97
C ARG A 41 -1.98 10.71 7.42
N ALA A 42 -2.22 9.83 6.46
CA ALA A 42 -2.87 8.53 6.67
C ALA A 42 -2.20 7.42 5.85
N CYS A 43 -2.41 6.17 6.28
CA CYS A 43 -2.02 4.97 5.54
C CYS A 43 -3.25 4.18 5.10
N PHE A 44 -3.26 3.74 3.85
CA PHE A 44 -4.30 2.88 3.28
C PHE A 44 -3.73 1.48 3.09
N ILE A 45 -4.37 0.47 3.65
CA ILE A 45 -3.94 -0.92 3.63
C ILE A 45 -4.94 -1.72 2.78
N LEU A 46 -4.50 -2.28 1.67
CA LEU A 46 -5.32 -3.08 0.77
C LEU A 46 -4.81 -4.52 0.75
N LYS A 47 -5.70 -5.50 0.72
CA LYS A 47 -5.33 -6.90 0.48
C LYS A 47 -5.09 -7.11 -1.02
N ILE A 48 -4.01 -7.78 -1.38
CA ILE A 48 -3.71 -8.10 -2.78
C ILE A 48 -4.74 -9.13 -3.27
N ASN A 49 -5.45 -8.77 -4.33
CA ASN A 49 -6.16 -9.73 -5.15
C ASN A 49 -5.32 -10.00 -6.42
N LYS A 50 -4.77 -11.22 -6.51
CA LYS A 50 -3.87 -11.62 -7.60
C LYS A 50 -4.53 -11.61 -8.99
N GLU A 51 -5.86 -11.64 -9.06
CA GLU A 51 -6.59 -11.50 -10.32
C GLU A 51 -6.45 -10.10 -10.92
N TYR A 52 -6.39 -9.06 -10.07
CA TYR A 52 -6.31 -7.65 -10.50
C TYR A 52 -4.91 -7.06 -10.37
N ILE A 53 -4.12 -7.60 -9.44
CA ILE A 53 -2.76 -7.16 -9.12
C ILE A 53 -1.88 -8.41 -9.23
N PRO A 54 -1.51 -8.80 -10.46
CA PRO A 54 -0.71 -10.00 -10.69
C PRO A 54 0.71 -9.84 -10.13
N ASP A 55 1.50 -10.88 -10.26
CA ASP A 55 2.78 -10.94 -9.58
C ASP A 55 3.76 -9.86 -10.08
N LEU A 56 4.73 -9.51 -9.24
CA LEU A 56 5.65 -8.41 -9.52
C LEU A 56 6.48 -8.64 -10.80
N GLN A 57 6.74 -9.90 -11.14
CA GLN A 57 7.39 -10.31 -12.39
C GLN A 57 6.49 -10.15 -13.63
N GLU A 58 5.18 -10.25 -13.48
CA GLU A 58 4.21 -10.09 -14.58
C GLU A 58 3.84 -8.62 -14.80
N ILE A 59 3.82 -7.82 -13.73
CA ILE A 59 3.55 -6.39 -13.85
C ILE A 59 4.82 -5.66 -14.29
N GLY A 60 4.95 -5.42 -15.59
CA GLY A 60 5.91 -4.44 -16.08
C GLY A 60 5.65 -3.06 -15.46
N ARG A 61 6.71 -2.31 -15.08
CA ARG A 61 6.67 -0.97 -14.44
C ARG A 61 5.59 -0.03 -15.02
N LEU A 62 5.41 -0.06 -16.34
CA LEU A 62 4.46 0.80 -17.06
C LEU A 62 2.99 0.35 -16.95
N ALA A 63 2.73 -0.96 -16.83
CA ALA A 63 1.40 -1.50 -16.56
C ALA A 63 0.99 -1.17 -15.11
N PHE A 64 1.94 -1.30 -14.18
CA PHE A 64 1.80 -0.91 -12.78
C PHE A 64 1.38 0.56 -12.61
N GLU A 65 2.16 1.49 -13.16
CA GLU A 65 1.92 2.93 -13.05
C GLU A 65 0.55 3.33 -13.61
N ARG A 66 0.03 2.63 -14.62
CA ARG A 66 -1.29 2.93 -15.18
C ARG A 66 -2.44 2.35 -14.36
N GLN A 67 -2.33 1.12 -13.88
CA GLN A 67 -3.47 0.39 -13.33
C GLN A 67 -3.64 0.61 -11.82
N ALA A 68 -2.54 0.55 -11.06
CA ALA A 68 -2.56 0.78 -9.62
C ALA A 68 -2.89 2.24 -9.28
N MET A 69 -2.32 3.20 -10.01
CA MET A 69 -2.66 4.62 -9.82
C MET A 69 -4.12 4.89 -10.19
N LYS A 70 -4.64 4.29 -11.26
CA LYS A 70 -6.05 4.48 -11.63
C LYS A 70 -7.01 3.90 -10.58
N ALA A 71 -6.65 2.83 -9.87
CA ALA A 71 -7.44 2.28 -8.78
C ALA A 71 -7.33 3.11 -7.49
N ILE A 72 -6.11 3.51 -7.09
CA ILE A 72 -5.84 4.24 -5.84
C ILE A 72 -6.30 5.70 -5.90
N TYR A 73 -6.20 6.34 -7.07
CA TYR A 73 -6.60 7.75 -7.26
C TYR A 73 -7.99 7.91 -7.89
N SER A 74 -8.71 6.82 -8.20
CA SER A 74 -10.10 6.93 -8.67
C SER A 74 -11.01 7.34 -7.50
N PRO A 75 -11.72 8.48 -7.59
CA PRO A 75 -12.67 8.90 -6.57
C PRO A 75 -13.83 7.92 -6.36
N SER A 76 -14.13 7.05 -7.34
CA SER A 76 -15.32 6.19 -7.34
C SER A 76 -15.10 4.79 -6.81
N ASN A 77 -13.85 4.33 -6.70
CA ASN A 77 -13.55 2.90 -6.52
C ASN A 77 -12.93 2.54 -5.16
N VAL A 78 -12.51 3.53 -4.37
CA VAL A 78 -11.90 3.27 -3.06
C VAL A 78 -12.98 3.37 -1.97
N TRP A 79 -13.80 2.33 -1.86
CA TRP A 79 -14.68 2.12 -0.70
C TRP A 79 -13.84 1.62 0.48
N VAL A 80 -12.90 2.44 0.97
CA VAL A 80 -12.11 2.12 2.16
C VAL A 80 -12.95 2.39 3.40
N GLN A 81 -13.15 1.36 4.21
CA GLN A 81 -13.77 1.51 5.51
C GLN A 81 -12.72 2.05 6.48
N PHE A 82 -12.97 3.24 7.02
CA PHE A 82 -12.16 3.76 8.12
C PHE A 82 -12.34 2.83 9.34
N GLN A 83 -11.29 2.12 9.71
CA GLN A 83 -11.20 1.52 11.03
C GLN A 83 -10.28 2.39 11.87
N SER A 84 -10.83 2.98 12.94
CA SER A 84 -10.04 3.79 13.86
C SER A 84 -8.91 2.94 14.44
N GLY A 85 -7.66 3.20 14.05
CA GLY A 85 -6.45 2.55 14.55
C GLY A 85 -6.14 2.83 16.04
N HIS A 86 -7.16 3.20 16.83
CA HIS A 86 -7.05 3.59 18.23
C HIS A 86 -6.97 2.42 19.22
N SER A 87 -7.04 1.16 18.76
CA SER A 87 -6.74 0.01 19.63
C SER A 87 -5.26 -0.35 19.50
N LEU A 88 -4.45 0.12 20.45
CA LEU A 88 -3.01 -0.22 20.57
C LEU A 88 -2.75 -1.74 20.54
N LEU A 89 -3.68 -2.54 21.08
CA LEU A 89 -3.62 -4.01 21.09
C LEU A 89 -3.99 -4.65 19.74
N GLY A 90 -4.94 -4.06 19.00
CA GLY A 90 -5.26 -4.49 17.63
C GLY A 90 -4.12 -4.22 16.64
N ASN A 91 -3.38 -3.13 16.84
CA ASN A 91 -2.28 -2.72 15.97
C ASN A 91 -1.13 -3.75 15.94
N ILE A 92 -0.73 -4.33 17.08
CA ILE A 92 0.41 -5.26 17.13
C ILE A 92 0.13 -6.54 16.35
N ARG A 93 -1.08 -7.09 16.48
CA ARG A 93 -1.47 -8.31 15.75
C ARG A 93 -1.56 -8.05 14.25
N ASN A 94 -2.01 -6.86 13.86
CA ASN A 94 -2.08 -6.42 12.48
C ASN A 94 -0.67 -6.24 11.85
N TRP A 95 0.31 -5.74 12.60
CA TRP A 95 1.69 -5.60 12.10
C TRP A 95 2.37 -6.93 11.82
N PHE A 96 2.08 -7.97 12.62
CA PHE A 96 2.54 -9.31 12.30
C PHE A 96 1.94 -9.82 10.98
N THR A 97 0.67 -9.49 10.69
CA THR A 97 0.02 -9.85 9.44
C THR A 97 0.53 -9.06 8.23
N TYR A 98 0.82 -7.76 8.39
CA TYR A 98 1.21 -6.90 7.28
C TYR A 98 2.72 -6.92 6.97
N GLY A 99 3.55 -7.30 7.94
CA GLY A 99 5.00 -7.31 7.79
C GLY A 99 5.68 -6.00 8.20
N LYS A 100 7.00 -6.08 8.39
CA LYS A 100 7.82 -4.99 8.96
C LYS A 100 7.90 -3.77 8.05
N GLN A 101 7.90 -3.97 6.74
CA GLN A 101 8.01 -2.91 5.75
C GLN A 101 6.77 -2.01 5.78
N ILE A 102 5.58 -2.62 5.84
CA ILE A 102 4.31 -1.91 6.01
C ILE A 102 4.22 -1.25 7.38
N GLU A 103 4.66 -1.93 8.46
CA GLU A 103 4.74 -1.29 9.78
C GLU A 103 5.60 -0.02 9.72
N GLN A 104 6.81 -0.09 9.17
CA GLN A 104 7.72 1.06 9.07
C GLN A 104 7.10 2.22 8.27
N LEU A 105 6.35 1.93 7.21
CA LEU A 105 5.67 2.93 6.40
C LEU A 105 4.50 3.61 7.13
N CYS A 106 3.69 2.83 7.84
CA CYS A 106 2.39 3.26 8.37
C CYS A 106 2.36 3.57 9.86
N LYS A 107 3.40 3.23 10.62
CA LYS A 107 3.45 3.41 12.07
C LYS A 107 3.21 4.87 12.47
N GLY A 108 2.30 5.06 13.43
CA GLY A 108 1.91 6.38 13.92
C GLY A 108 0.95 7.14 13.00
N LEU A 109 0.42 6.50 11.94
CA LEU A 109 -0.62 7.06 11.09
C LEU A 109 -1.97 6.36 11.31
N PRO A 110 -3.09 7.06 11.13
CA PRO A 110 -4.39 6.42 10.97
C PRO A 110 -4.38 5.43 9.79
N LEU A 111 -4.97 4.25 9.99
CA LEU A 111 -5.09 3.22 8.98
C LEU A 111 -6.51 3.21 8.39
N TYR A 112 -6.60 2.97 7.09
CA TYR A 112 -7.83 2.79 6.33
C TYR A 112 -7.72 1.47 5.56
N HIS A 113 -8.77 0.65 5.56
CA HIS A 113 -8.78 -0.68 4.96
C HIS A 113 -9.79 -0.78 3.82
#